data_AF-I3IQL0-F1
#
_entry.id   AF-I3IQL0-F1
#
_cell.length_a   1.000
_cell.length_b   1.000
_cell.length_c   1.000
_cell.angle_alpha   90.00
_cell.angle_beta   90.00
_cell.angle_gamma   90.00
#
_symmetry.space_group_name_H-M   'P 1'
#
loop_
_entity.id
_entity.type
_entity.pdbx_description
1 polymer ?
#
loop_
_entity_poly.entity_id
_entity_poly.type
_entity_poly.pdbx_seq_one_letter_code
_entity_poly.pdbx_strand_id
1 'polypeptide(L)'
;MYENDLTQKIAEVYEEVALIKKVDSIKKIFPNTLSITLVLRKPAAVIKSGKNTYLVDDECILLPKEYYLLPNAEYDSPYIRGNRFSKLPLYGNTWDDRGIKAGVNLIKFLKANNIHNIFKILVVDVSNVCKRRSTGKSDIILWTENNTQIRWGCSSFCNEQNELSDEEKLQNLLSVAKSEGTNLRQMEYIDVRWKKPVGKRWAKVDDLREER
;
A
#
# COMPACT_ATOMS: atom_id res chain seq x y z
N MET A 1 7.45 -42.23 27.48
CA MET A 1 8.55 -42.08 26.49
C MET A 1 8.67 -40.59 26.20
N TYR A 2 9.84 -39.97 26.41
CA TYR A 2 10.03 -38.54 26.11
C TYR A 2 10.09 -38.36 24.59
N GLU A 3 9.19 -37.56 24.02
CA GLU A 3 9.19 -37.28 22.58
C GLU A 3 10.26 -36.22 22.27
N ASN A 4 11.37 -36.66 21.69
CA ASN A 4 12.58 -35.85 21.52
C ASN A 4 12.42 -34.76 20.46
N ASP A 5 11.53 -34.97 19.49
CA ASP A 5 11.26 -34.12 18.32
C ASP A 5 9.99 -33.26 18.47
N LEU A 6 9.34 -33.29 19.63
CA LEU A 6 8.08 -32.58 19.90
C LEU A 6 8.15 -31.08 19.53
N THR A 7 9.24 -30.39 19.90
CA THR A 7 9.36 -28.95 19.64
C THR A 7 9.48 -28.64 18.15
N GLN A 8 10.11 -29.53 17.39
CA GLN A 8 10.25 -29.37 15.94
C GLN A 8 8.91 -29.61 15.24
N LYS A 9 8.22 -30.70 15.58
CA LYS A 9 6.87 -30.99 15.05
C LYS A 9 5.90 -29.84 15.28
N ILE A 10 5.94 -29.25 16.48
CA ILE A 10 5.09 -28.09 16.80
C ILE A 10 5.50 -26.86 15.99
N ALA A 11 6.79 -26.62 15.78
CA ALA A 11 7.25 -25.51 14.94
C ALA A 11 6.73 -25.65 13.51
N GLU A 12 6.89 -26.82 12.89
CA GLU A 12 6.44 -27.11 11.52
C GLU A 12 4.94 -26.84 11.36
N VAL A 13 4.11 -27.27 12.32
CA VAL A 13 2.66 -27.00 12.29
C VAL A 13 2.34 -25.51 12.40
N TYR A 14 3.04 -24.76 13.26
CA TYR A 14 2.80 -23.32 13.39
C TYR A 14 3.31 -22.51 12.20
N GLU A 15 4.37 -22.95 11.52
CA GLU A 15 4.89 -22.26 10.33
C GLU A 15 3.92 -22.31 9.14
N GLU A 16 3.03 -23.30 9.09
CA GLU A 16 1.97 -23.40 8.07
C GLU A 16 0.77 -22.47 8.36
N VAL A 17 0.67 -21.91 9.56
CA VAL A 17 -0.45 -21.04 9.94
C VAL A 17 -0.27 -19.67 9.30
N ALA A 18 -1.21 -19.27 8.43
CA ALA A 18 -1.17 -18.02 7.67
C ALA A 18 -0.98 -16.74 8.52
N LEU A 19 -1.38 -16.75 9.80
CA LEU A 19 -1.22 -15.62 10.72
C LEU A 19 0.18 -15.50 11.32
N ILE A 20 0.99 -16.56 11.23
CA ILE A 20 2.32 -16.63 11.82
C ILE A 20 3.33 -16.20 10.76
N LYS A 21 4.13 -15.20 11.12
CA LYS A 21 5.25 -14.73 10.31
C LYS A 21 6.46 -15.63 10.52
N LYS A 22 6.71 -15.99 11.77
CA LYS A 22 7.84 -16.80 12.19
C LYS A 22 7.57 -17.41 13.57
N VAL A 23 8.00 -18.65 13.77
CA VAL A 23 8.17 -19.24 15.10
C VAL A 23 9.51 -18.76 15.67
N ASP A 24 9.47 -17.95 16.73
CA ASP A 24 10.68 -17.35 17.28
C ASP A 24 11.39 -18.30 18.26
N SER A 25 10.63 -18.95 19.15
CA SER A 25 11.17 -20.02 19.99
C SER A 25 10.09 -20.97 20.50
N ILE A 26 10.48 -22.24 20.71
CA ILE A 26 9.69 -23.25 21.41
C ILE A 26 10.59 -23.90 22.44
N LYS A 27 10.20 -23.84 23.71
CA LYS A 27 11.00 -24.37 24.83
C LYS A 27 10.15 -25.23 25.76
N LYS A 28 10.69 -26.39 26.15
CA LYS A 28 10.13 -27.20 27.23
C LYS A 28 10.52 -26.58 28.57
N ILE A 29 9.53 -26.33 29.42
CA ILE A 29 9.69 -25.84 30.78
C ILE A 29 9.19 -26.93 31.72
N PHE A 30 10.06 -27.38 32.62
CA PHE A 30 9.72 -28.39 33.62
C PHE A 30 8.71 -27.83 34.65
N PRO A 31 7.77 -28.64 35.15
CA PRO A 31 7.56 -30.05 34.84
C PRO A 31 6.88 -30.31 33.49
N ASN A 32 5.81 -29.59 33.13
CA ASN A 32 4.94 -29.95 32.01
C ASN A 32 4.41 -28.73 31.26
N THR A 33 5.28 -27.83 30.84
CA THR A 33 4.89 -26.59 30.14
C THR A 33 5.69 -26.42 28.86
N LEU A 34 5.04 -25.90 27.81
CA LEU A 34 5.71 -25.41 26.62
C LEU A 34 5.60 -23.89 26.61
N SER A 35 6.73 -23.22 26.48
CA SER A 35 6.79 -21.78 26.21
C SER A 35 7.03 -21.59 24.72
N ILE A 36 6.11 -20.88 24.08
CA ILE A 36 6.08 -20.68 22.63
C ILE A 36 6.03 -19.17 22.38
N THR A 37 7.01 -18.67 21.62
CA THR A 37 7.05 -17.28 21.17
C THR A 37 6.84 -17.27 19.66
N LEU A 38 5.79 -16.56 19.21
CA LEU A 38 5.41 -16.44 17.82
C LEU A 38 5.46 -14.97 17.40
N VAL A 39 5.93 -14.72 16.18
CA VAL A 39 5.80 -13.41 15.53
C VAL A 39 4.57 -13.46 14.63
N LEU A 40 3.56 -12.64 14.93
CA LEU A 40 2.33 -12.58 14.15
C LEU A 40 2.47 -11.63 12.96
N ARG A 41 1.82 -11.98 11.84
CA ARG A 41 1.70 -11.11 10.67
C ARG A 41 0.75 -9.96 10.97
N LYS A 42 1.18 -8.75 10.61
CA LYS A 42 0.41 -7.52 10.75
C LYS A 42 -0.03 -7.05 9.37
N PRO A 43 -1.32 -6.71 9.17
CA PRO A 43 -1.78 -6.14 7.91
C PRO A 43 -1.04 -4.83 7.62
N ALA A 44 -0.41 -4.74 6.46
CA ALA A 44 0.30 -3.56 5.99
C ALA A 44 -0.55 -2.74 5.02
N ALA A 45 -1.36 -3.40 4.20
CA ALA A 45 -2.21 -2.75 3.20
C ALA A 45 -3.56 -3.46 3.02
N VAL A 46 -4.53 -2.67 2.58
CA VAL A 46 -5.85 -3.13 2.15
C VAL A 46 -5.88 -3.08 0.63
N ILE A 47 -6.34 -4.16 -0.01
CA ILE A 47 -6.50 -4.24 -1.47
C ILE A 47 -7.98 -4.28 -1.78
N LYS A 48 -8.47 -3.36 -2.61
CA LYS A 48 -9.84 -3.38 -3.15
C LYS A 48 -9.83 -3.84 -4.60
N SER A 49 -10.58 -4.91 -4.86
CA SER A 49 -10.82 -5.44 -6.22
C SER A 49 -12.32 -5.66 -6.42
N GLY A 50 -12.93 -4.75 -7.19
CA GLY A 50 -14.39 -4.70 -7.32
C GLY A 50 -15.06 -4.45 -5.96
N LYS A 51 -15.96 -5.37 -5.56
CA LYS A 51 -16.65 -5.33 -4.26
C LYS A 51 -15.87 -6.03 -3.13
N ASN A 52 -14.76 -6.70 -3.46
CA ASN A 52 -14.01 -7.48 -2.50
C ASN A 52 -12.86 -6.67 -1.90
N THR A 53 -12.60 -6.95 -0.63
CA THR A 53 -11.52 -6.34 0.15
C THR A 53 -10.65 -7.45 0.72
N TYR A 54 -9.34 -7.32 0.51
CA TYR A 54 -8.33 -8.27 0.96
C TYR A 54 -7.28 -7.55 1.83
N LEU A 55 -6.69 -8.29 2.75
CA LEU A 55 -5.59 -7.81 3.59
C LEU A 55 -4.30 -8.49 3.17
N VAL A 56 -3.23 -7.69 3.10
CA VAL A 56 -1.87 -8.21 2.91
C VAL A 56 -0.94 -7.62 3.95
N ASP A 57 0.10 -8.37 4.32
CA ASP A 57 1.21 -7.85 5.12
C ASP A 57 2.27 -7.14 4.28
N ASP A 58 3.41 -6.83 4.89
CA ASP A 58 4.53 -6.14 4.27
C ASP A 58 5.32 -7.00 3.26
N GLU A 59 5.08 -8.31 3.25
CA GLU A 59 5.66 -9.29 2.32
C GLU A 59 4.67 -9.66 1.21
N CYS A 60 3.55 -8.93 1.11
CA CYS A 60 2.45 -9.19 0.19
C CYS A 60 1.79 -10.56 0.39
N ILE A 61 1.84 -11.13 1.59
CA ILE A 61 1.15 -12.38 1.93
C ILE A 61 -0.32 -12.10 2.20
N LEU A 62 -1.21 -12.89 1.58
CA LEU A 62 -2.65 -12.76 1.75
C LEU A 62 -3.07 -13.24 3.14
N LEU A 63 -3.76 -12.36 3.87
CA LEU A 63 -4.18 -12.59 5.25
C LEU A 63 -5.69 -12.90 5.34
N PRO A 64 -6.10 -13.85 6.19
CA PRO A 64 -7.50 -14.12 6.48
C PRO A 64 -8.08 -12.99 7.34
N LYS A 65 -8.96 -12.18 6.75
CA LYS A 65 -9.45 -10.90 7.32
C LYS A 65 -10.25 -11.08 8.61
N GLU A 66 -10.88 -12.22 8.79
CA GLU A 66 -11.75 -12.58 9.91
C GLU A 66 -11.01 -12.63 11.26
N TYR A 67 -9.69 -12.78 11.25
CA TYR A 67 -8.87 -12.77 12.46
C TYR A 67 -8.33 -11.38 12.83
N TYR A 68 -8.70 -10.35 12.07
CA TYR A 68 -8.26 -8.97 12.32
C TYR A 68 -9.44 -8.09 12.67
N LEU A 69 -9.39 -7.54 13.88
CA LEU A 69 -10.22 -6.39 14.24
C LEU A 69 -9.55 -5.14 13.68
N LEU A 70 -10.06 -4.67 12.55
CA LEU A 70 -9.71 -3.37 12.02
C LEU A 70 -10.51 -2.34 12.83
N PRO A 71 -9.89 -1.45 13.62
CA PRO A 71 -10.62 -0.37 14.27
C PRO A 71 -11.43 0.39 13.21
N ASN A 72 -12.67 0.75 13.56
CA ASN A 72 -13.75 1.16 12.65
C ASN A 72 -13.34 2.03 11.45
N ALA A 73 -13.91 1.67 10.29
CA ALA A 73 -14.10 2.37 9.00
C ALA A 73 -12.90 2.98 8.25
N GLU A 74 -11.87 3.45 8.94
CA GLU A 74 -10.69 4.06 8.33
C GLU A 74 -9.47 3.48 9.04
N TYR A 75 -8.92 2.41 8.46
CA TYR A 75 -7.49 2.30 8.53
C TYR A 75 -6.98 3.61 7.91
N ASP A 76 -6.26 4.44 8.67
CA ASP A 76 -5.64 5.72 8.22
C ASP A 76 -4.73 5.53 6.99
N SER A 77 -4.53 4.28 6.56
CA SER A 77 -3.77 3.90 5.39
C SER A 77 -4.64 3.92 4.15
N PRO A 78 -4.14 4.49 3.05
CA PRO A 78 -4.80 4.34 1.76
C PRO A 78 -4.90 2.86 1.38
N TYR A 79 -5.96 2.53 0.65
CA TYR A 79 -6.13 1.21 0.04
C TYR A 79 -5.55 1.16 -1.37
N ILE A 80 -5.10 -0.01 -1.78
CA ILE A 80 -4.60 -0.27 -3.13
C ILE A 80 -5.79 -0.60 -4.03
N ARG A 81 -5.88 0.06 -5.19
CA ARG A 81 -6.88 -0.21 -6.23
C ARG A 81 -6.18 -0.55 -7.55
N GLY A 82 -6.72 -1.51 -8.28
CA GLY A 82 -6.25 -1.88 -9.61
C GLY A 82 -7.38 -2.44 -10.47
N ASN A 83 -7.21 -2.38 -11.80
CA ASN A 83 -8.21 -2.89 -12.75
C ASN A 83 -8.26 -4.42 -12.83
N ARG A 84 -7.11 -5.10 -12.81
CA ARG A 84 -6.99 -6.56 -12.84
C ARG A 84 -5.70 -6.96 -12.13
N PHE A 85 -5.82 -7.62 -10.99
CA PHE A 85 -4.71 -8.25 -10.30
C PHE A 85 -4.49 -9.67 -10.83
N SER A 86 -3.30 -10.22 -10.58
CA SER A 86 -3.00 -11.63 -10.78
C SER A 86 -3.91 -12.52 -9.93
N LYS A 87 -3.88 -13.83 -10.23
CA LYS A 87 -4.73 -14.82 -9.56
C LYS A 87 -4.59 -14.69 -8.04
N LEU A 88 -5.73 -14.60 -7.35
CA LEU A 88 -5.78 -14.55 -5.90
C LEU A 88 -5.11 -15.82 -5.33
N PRO A 89 -4.10 -15.69 -4.44
CA PRO A 89 -3.46 -16.84 -3.82
C PRO A 89 -4.33 -17.41 -2.69
N LEU A 90 -3.89 -18.53 -2.11
CA LEU A 90 -4.42 -19.02 -0.83
C LEU A 90 -3.91 -18.14 0.32
N TYR A 91 -4.60 -18.18 1.46
CA TYR A 91 -4.13 -17.53 2.68
C TYR A 91 -2.76 -18.06 3.10
N GLY A 92 -1.89 -17.18 3.58
CA GLY A 92 -0.50 -17.51 3.94
C GLY A 92 0.46 -17.48 2.77
N ASN A 93 -0.03 -17.44 1.52
CA ASN A 93 0.81 -17.37 0.33
C ASN A 93 0.98 -15.93 -0.17
N THR A 94 2.12 -15.67 -0.79
CA THR A 94 2.42 -14.39 -1.43
C THR A 94 1.50 -14.13 -2.63
N TRP A 95 0.95 -12.93 -2.70
CA TRP A 95 0.24 -12.46 -3.89
C TRP A 95 1.24 -11.91 -4.90
N ASP A 96 1.63 -12.75 -5.84
CA ASP A 96 2.61 -12.39 -6.87
C ASP A 96 1.99 -11.50 -7.96
N ASP A 97 1.81 -10.23 -7.63
CA ASP A 97 1.36 -9.18 -8.54
C ASP A 97 2.27 -7.95 -8.41
N ARG A 98 2.78 -7.44 -9.53
CA ARG A 98 3.69 -6.29 -9.53
C ARG A 98 3.01 -5.01 -9.04
N GLY A 99 1.73 -4.81 -9.37
CA GLY A 99 0.93 -3.68 -8.90
C GLY A 99 0.72 -3.74 -7.40
N ILE A 100 0.42 -4.92 -6.84
CA ILE A 100 0.30 -5.10 -5.39
C ILE A 100 1.62 -4.83 -4.70
N LYS A 101 2.72 -5.43 -5.15
CA LYS A 101 4.06 -5.21 -4.59
C LYS A 101 4.46 -3.74 -4.62
N ALA A 102 4.24 -3.07 -5.75
CA ALA A 102 4.49 -1.63 -5.90
C ALA A 102 3.63 -0.79 -4.94
N GLY A 103 2.33 -1.10 -4.84
CA GLY A 103 1.40 -0.40 -3.95
C GLY A 103 1.75 -0.59 -2.47
N VAL A 104 2.08 -1.82 -2.04
CA VAL A 104 2.48 -2.13 -0.65
C VAL A 104 3.76 -1.37 -0.29
N ASN A 105 4.76 -1.38 -1.18
CA ASN A 105 6.01 -0.64 -0.97
C ASN A 105 5.75 0.87 -0.84
N LEU A 106 4.92 1.44 -1.72
CA LEU A 106 4.60 2.86 -1.66
C LEU A 106 3.80 3.21 -0.40
N ILE A 107 2.83 2.39 0.01
CA ILE A 107 2.10 2.59 1.26
C ILE A 107 3.05 2.59 2.45
N LYS A 108 4.00 1.65 2.49
CA LYS A 108 5.03 1.60 3.54
C LYS A 108 5.86 2.87 3.58
N PHE A 109 6.28 3.37 2.42
CA PHE A 109 7.01 4.64 2.29
C PHE A 109 6.17 5.85 2.76
N LEU A 110 4.91 5.95 2.31
CA LEU A 110 3.99 7.03 2.72
C LEU A 110 3.67 6.99 4.21
N LYS A 111 3.63 5.81 4.83
CA LYS A 111 3.45 5.64 6.28
C LYS A 111 4.66 6.07 7.07
N ALA A 112 5.85 5.61 6.68
CA ALA A 112 7.10 5.95 7.35
C ALA A 112 7.34 7.47 7.40
N ASN A 113 6.87 8.20 6.37
CA ASN A 113 6.99 9.65 6.25
C ASN A 113 5.73 10.43 6.66
N ASN A 114 4.68 9.78 7.18
CA ASN A 114 3.38 10.38 7.56
C ASN A 114 2.65 11.16 6.44
N ILE A 115 2.95 10.87 5.18
CA ILE A 115 2.46 11.62 4.01
C ILE A 115 0.99 11.36 3.73
N HIS A 116 0.56 10.12 3.92
CA HIS A 116 -0.85 9.73 3.77
C HIS A 116 -1.78 10.56 4.65
N ASN A 117 -1.37 10.89 5.87
CA ASN A 117 -2.13 11.72 6.79
C ASN A 117 -2.07 13.21 6.46
N ILE A 118 -0.89 13.71 6.07
CA ILE A 118 -0.69 15.12 5.71
C ILE A 118 -1.54 15.51 4.49
N PHE A 119 -1.56 14.64 3.47
CA PHE A 119 -2.26 14.89 2.21
C PHE A 119 -3.61 14.18 2.10
N LYS A 120 -4.06 13.52 3.19
CA LYS A 120 -5.34 12.78 3.25
C LYS A 120 -5.51 11.84 2.06
N ILE A 121 -4.48 11.03 1.81
CA ILE A 121 -4.45 10.07 0.70
C ILE A 121 -5.34 8.87 1.06
N LEU A 122 -6.34 8.61 0.22
CA LEU A 122 -7.30 7.52 0.41
C LEU A 122 -6.99 6.31 -0.48
N VAL A 123 -6.42 6.53 -1.66
CA VAL A 123 -6.23 5.46 -2.67
C VAL A 123 -4.84 5.51 -3.27
N VAL A 124 -4.21 4.34 -3.37
CA VAL A 124 -3.06 4.09 -4.24
C VAL A 124 -3.55 3.30 -5.45
N ASP A 125 -3.71 3.99 -6.59
CA ASP A 125 -4.15 3.38 -7.83
C ASP A 125 -2.95 2.84 -8.61
N VAL A 126 -2.90 1.53 -8.77
CA VAL A 126 -1.83 0.78 -9.45
C VAL A 126 -2.29 0.20 -10.79
N SER A 127 -3.41 0.70 -11.34
CA SER A 127 -4.03 0.15 -12.55
C SER A 127 -3.15 0.18 -13.79
N ASN A 128 -2.11 1.03 -13.80
CA ASN A 128 -1.22 1.23 -14.95
C ASN A 128 0.19 0.67 -14.73
N VAL A 129 0.50 0.12 -13.55
CA VAL A 129 1.84 -0.37 -13.21
C VAL A 129 2.33 -1.39 -14.25
N CYS A 130 3.52 -1.13 -14.81
CA CYS A 130 4.21 -2.01 -15.77
C CYS A 130 3.39 -2.35 -17.04
N LYS A 131 2.37 -1.56 -17.40
CA LYS A 131 1.65 -1.71 -18.68
C LYS A 131 2.40 -0.99 -19.80
N ARG A 132 2.36 -1.52 -21.03
CA ARG A 132 2.97 -0.89 -22.21
C ARG A 132 2.45 0.55 -22.35
N ARG A 133 3.35 1.52 -22.14
CA ARG A 133 3.03 2.95 -22.12
C ARG A 133 2.81 3.47 -23.54
N SER A 134 1.57 3.45 -24.02
CA SER A 134 1.23 4.17 -25.25
C SER A 134 0.66 5.58 -24.99
N THR A 135 0.56 6.04 -23.73
CA THR A 135 -0.26 7.23 -23.39
C THR A 135 0.33 8.23 -22.39
N GLY A 136 1.60 8.10 -21.97
CA GLY A 136 2.23 9.05 -21.01
C GLY A 136 1.57 9.10 -19.62
N LYS A 137 0.63 8.19 -19.35
CA LYS A 137 -0.09 8.08 -18.07
C LYS A 137 0.85 7.59 -16.97
N SER A 138 0.63 8.10 -15.76
CA SER A 138 1.33 7.67 -14.56
C SER A 138 0.98 6.22 -14.22
N ASP A 139 2.00 5.42 -13.92
CA ASP A 139 1.85 4.02 -13.48
C ASP A 139 1.08 3.93 -12.16
N ILE A 140 1.48 4.78 -11.20
CA ILE A 140 0.82 4.92 -9.89
C ILE A 140 0.22 6.32 -9.76
N ILE A 141 -1.03 6.39 -9.30
CA ILE A 141 -1.74 7.63 -8.99
C ILE A 141 -2.26 7.54 -7.55
N LEU A 142 -1.95 8.55 -6.74
CA LEU A 142 -2.52 8.70 -5.41
C LEU A 142 -3.76 9.60 -5.49
N TRP A 143 -4.83 9.21 -4.83
CA TRP A 143 -6.04 10.02 -4.73
C TRP A 143 -6.21 10.52 -3.30
N THR A 144 -6.42 11.83 -3.17
CA THR A 144 -6.75 12.47 -1.89
C THR A 144 -8.26 12.46 -1.64
N GLU A 145 -8.66 12.74 -0.40
CA GLU A 145 -10.08 12.96 -0.03
C GLU A 145 -10.77 14.03 -0.88
N ASN A 146 -10.01 15.03 -1.35
CA ASN A 146 -10.52 16.15 -2.15
C ASN A 146 -10.56 15.83 -3.65
N ASN A 147 -10.44 14.56 -4.03
CA ASN A 147 -10.44 14.10 -5.42
C ASN A 147 -9.30 14.68 -6.29
N THR A 148 -8.21 15.13 -5.65
CA THR A 148 -6.99 15.56 -6.34
C THR A 148 -6.12 14.34 -6.66
N GLN A 149 -5.59 14.30 -7.88
CA GLN A 149 -4.66 13.25 -8.30
C GLN A 149 -3.21 13.67 -8.06
N ILE A 150 -2.44 12.86 -7.34
CA ILE A 150 -0.98 12.99 -7.31
C ILE A 150 -0.41 11.88 -8.21
N ARG A 151 0.13 12.27 -9.36
CA ARG A 151 0.79 11.37 -10.30
C ARG A 151 2.19 11.07 -9.77
N TRP A 152 2.29 9.95 -9.07
CA TRP A 152 3.53 9.51 -8.41
C TRP A 152 4.52 8.92 -9.41
N GLY A 153 4.01 8.27 -10.45
CA GLY A 153 4.81 7.68 -11.52
C GLY A 153 5.13 6.21 -11.31
N CYS A 154 6.29 5.83 -11.80
CA CYS A 154 6.82 4.50 -11.89
C CYS A 154 7.27 4.00 -10.51
N SER A 155 7.02 2.71 -10.25
CA SER A 155 7.67 2.00 -9.15
C SER A 155 9.06 1.53 -9.57
N SER A 156 9.92 1.24 -8.60
CA SER A 156 11.24 0.62 -8.83
C SER A 156 11.18 -0.69 -9.62
N PHE A 157 10.01 -1.35 -9.72
CA PHE A 157 9.82 -2.58 -10.46
C PHE A 157 9.68 -2.43 -11.98
N CYS A 158 9.43 -1.23 -12.50
CA CYS A 158 9.10 -1.04 -13.92
C CYS A 158 10.22 -0.33 -14.73
N ASN A 159 11.45 -0.25 -14.19
CA ASN A 159 12.69 0.18 -14.87
C ASN A 159 12.53 1.38 -15.81
N GLU A 160 12.30 2.56 -15.26
CA GLU A 160 12.39 3.80 -16.03
C GLU A 160 13.57 4.64 -15.61
N GLN A 161 14.44 4.94 -16.57
CA GLN A 161 15.74 5.56 -16.33
C GLN A 161 15.70 7.08 -16.06
N ASN A 162 14.54 7.74 -16.18
CA ASN A 162 14.44 9.20 -16.13
C ASN A 162 13.43 9.76 -15.11
N GLU A 163 12.73 8.92 -14.35
CA GLU A 163 11.85 9.40 -13.28
C GLU A 163 12.63 9.56 -11.97
N LEU A 164 12.23 10.53 -11.15
CA LEU A 164 12.82 10.81 -9.84
C LEU A 164 12.64 9.66 -8.83
N SER A 165 13.48 9.61 -7.79
CA SER A 165 13.29 8.69 -6.67
C SER A 165 12.04 9.04 -5.83
N ASP A 166 11.57 8.10 -4.99
CA ASP A 166 10.42 8.36 -4.12
C ASP A 166 10.69 9.51 -3.11
N GLU A 167 11.94 9.65 -2.65
CA GLU A 167 12.39 10.75 -1.80
C GLU A 167 12.34 12.10 -2.53
N GLU A 168 12.83 12.14 -3.77
CA GLU A 168 12.81 13.36 -4.59
C GLU A 168 11.36 13.76 -4.97
N LYS A 169 10.51 12.78 -5.33
CA LYS A 169 9.08 12.97 -5.56
C LYS A 169 8.38 13.52 -4.32
N LEU A 170 8.77 13.04 -3.13
CA LEU A 170 8.27 13.55 -1.87
C LEU A 170 8.68 15.02 -1.66
N GLN A 171 9.93 15.38 -1.89
CA GLN A 171 10.37 16.79 -1.77
C GLN A 171 9.60 17.70 -2.73
N ASN A 172 9.36 17.23 -3.97
CA ASN A 172 8.50 17.94 -4.91
C ASN A 172 7.09 18.14 -4.38
N LEU A 173 6.45 17.08 -3.87
CA LEU A 173 5.10 17.17 -3.30
C LEU A 173 5.03 18.17 -2.13
N LEU A 174 6.02 18.11 -1.22
CA LEU A 174 6.10 19.04 -0.09
C LEU A 174 6.34 20.48 -0.54
N SER A 175 7.13 20.70 -1.60
CA SER A 175 7.34 22.05 -2.14
C SER A 175 6.05 22.64 -2.72
N VAL A 176 5.23 21.85 -3.41
CA VAL A 176 3.92 22.27 -3.90
C VAL A 176 2.97 22.56 -2.73
N ALA A 177 3.03 21.75 -1.67
CA ALA A 177 2.22 21.97 -0.47
C ALA A 177 2.56 23.29 0.25
N LYS A 178 3.80 23.78 0.16
CA LYS A 178 4.18 25.08 0.73
C LYS A 178 3.49 26.26 0.02
N SER A 179 3.24 26.15 -1.29
CA SER A 179 2.57 27.21 -2.05
C SER A 179 1.05 27.08 -2.07
N GLU A 180 0.53 25.85 -2.12
CA GLU A 180 -0.91 25.58 -2.36
C GLU A 180 -1.65 25.06 -1.11
N GLY A 181 -0.93 24.77 -0.03
CA GLY A 181 -1.45 24.10 1.15
C GLY A 181 -1.53 22.57 0.98
N THR A 182 -1.61 21.82 2.09
CA THR A 182 -1.59 20.34 2.09
C THR A 182 -2.88 19.71 1.58
N ASN A 183 -4.00 20.44 1.61
CA ASN A 183 -5.31 19.91 1.21
C ASN A 183 -5.50 19.88 -0.31
N LEU A 184 -4.69 20.62 -1.08
CA LEU A 184 -4.65 20.63 -2.54
C LEU A 184 -6.02 20.84 -3.24
N ARG A 185 -7.01 21.42 -2.55
CA ARG A 185 -8.42 21.50 -3.00
C ARG A 185 -8.64 22.15 -4.36
N GLN A 186 -7.74 23.06 -4.75
CA GLN A 186 -7.84 23.78 -6.02
C GLN A 186 -7.20 23.01 -7.19
N MET A 187 -6.53 21.89 -6.92
CA MET A 187 -5.81 21.11 -7.91
C MET A 187 -6.64 19.95 -8.42
N GLU A 188 -6.71 19.82 -9.74
CA GLU A 188 -7.19 18.64 -10.44
C GLU A 188 -6.12 17.53 -10.35
N TYR A 189 -4.88 17.86 -10.69
CA TYR A 189 -3.75 16.96 -10.52
C TYR A 189 -2.44 17.69 -10.23
N ILE A 190 -1.50 16.95 -9.65
CA ILE A 190 -0.10 17.32 -9.46
C ILE A 190 0.76 16.17 -9.96
N ASP A 191 1.74 16.48 -10.78
CA ASP A 191 2.70 15.54 -11.33
C ASP A 191 4.07 15.78 -10.72
N VAL A 192 4.53 14.83 -9.91
CA VAL A 192 5.78 14.95 -9.12
C VAL A 192 6.95 14.18 -9.73
N ARG A 193 6.74 13.53 -10.88
CA ARG A 193 7.69 12.62 -11.54
C ARG A 193 8.98 13.29 -12.00
N TRP A 194 8.95 14.61 -12.19
CA TRP A 194 10.00 15.40 -12.83
C TRP A 194 10.57 16.46 -11.90
N LYS A 195 11.80 16.93 -12.17
CA LYS A 195 12.51 17.94 -11.37
C LYS A 195 11.69 19.20 -11.05
N LYS A 196 10.81 19.60 -11.97
CA LYS A 196 9.82 20.65 -11.73
C LYS A 196 8.44 20.00 -11.67
N PRO A 197 7.76 19.99 -10.51
CA PRO A 197 6.42 19.44 -10.44
C PRO A 197 5.45 20.28 -11.27
N VAL A 198 4.51 19.62 -11.94
CA VAL A 198 3.51 20.27 -12.80
C VAL A 198 2.13 20.07 -12.19
N GLY A 199 1.43 21.16 -11.89
CA GLY A 199 0.06 21.14 -11.38
C GLY A 199 -0.93 21.68 -12.40
N LYS A 200 -2.15 21.14 -12.40
CA LYS A 200 -3.30 21.73 -13.09
C LYS A 200 -4.38 22.03 -12.06
N ARG A 201 -4.83 23.29 -12.04
CA ARG A 201 -5.97 23.71 -11.21
C ARG A 201 -7.29 23.40 -11.92
N TRP A 202 -8.35 23.18 -11.13
CA TRP A 202 -9.70 23.14 -11.67
C TRP A 202 -10.02 24.45 -12.41
N ALA A 203 -10.70 24.36 -13.55
CA ALA A 203 -11.25 25.55 -14.18
C ALA A 203 -12.21 26.23 -13.19
N LYS A 204 -12.08 27.55 -12.99
CA LYS A 204 -13.04 28.29 -12.17
C LYS A 204 -14.44 28.11 -12.77
N VAL A 205 -15.42 27.79 -11.92
CA VAL A 205 -16.83 27.64 -12.31
C VAL A 205 -17.50 29.01 -12.60
N ASP A 206 -16.75 30.12 -12.55
CA ASP A 206 -17.29 31.48 -12.69
C ASP A 206 -17.69 31.86 -14.13
N ASP A 207 -17.26 31.13 -15.17
CA ASP A 207 -17.57 31.46 -16.58
C ASP A 207 -18.92 30.91 -17.11
N LEU A 208 -19.81 30.40 -16.25
CA LEU A 208 -21.12 29.86 -16.66
C LEU A 208 -22.33 30.64 -16.11
N ARG A 209 -22.11 31.88 -15.62
CA ARG A 209 -23.20 32.75 -15.12
C ARG A 209 -23.33 34.11 -15.81
N GLU A 210 -22.66 34.33 -16.93
CA GLU A 210 -22.91 35.48 -17.81
C GLU A 210 -23.39 35.02 -19.18
N GLU A 211 -24.59 34.43 -19.23
CA GLU A 211 -25.42 34.36 -20.44
C GLU A 211 -26.81 33.86 -20.03
N ARG A 212 -27.60 34.74 -19.42
CA ARG A 212 -29.07 34.67 -19.40
C ARG A 212 -29.69 36.02 -19.05
#